data_AF-A0A941MWU4-F1
#
_entry.id   AF-A0A941MWU4-F1
#
_cell.length_a   1.000
_cell.length_b   1.000
_cell.length_c   1.000
_cell.angle_alpha   90.00
_cell.angle_beta   90.00
_cell.angle_gamma   90.00
#
_symmetry.space_group_name_H-M   'P 1'
#
loop_
_entity.id
_entity.type
_entity.pdbx_description
1 polymer ?
#
loop_
_entity_poly.entity_id
_entity_poly.type
_entity_poly.pdbx_seq_one_letter_code
_entity_poly.pdbx_strand_id
1 'polypeptide(L)'
;MQYKTIVLELLQQQTELHEQLRKERRLKAVLETSARQLRDSHLSWLERLSEQNPQSDPAQISSQAMELAVAEFQASLPSGQDATEDLSLDQAMASLRPVMSRD
;
A
#
# COMPACT_ATOMS: atom_id res chain seq x y z
N MET A 1 8.02 18.46 5.16
CA MET A 1 7.14 17.58 4.37
C MET A 1 5.98 17.10 5.24
N GLN A 2 4.74 17.12 4.73
CA GLN A 2 3.54 16.74 5.46
C GLN A 2 3.10 15.28 5.13
N TYR A 3 3.91 14.29 5.52
CA TYR A 3 3.65 12.87 5.18
C TYR A 3 2.28 12.36 5.67
N LYS A 4 1.83 12.82 6.84
CA LYS A 4 0.51 12.45 7.38
C LYS A 4 -0.63 12.97 6.50
N THR A 5 -0.51 14.17 5.93
CA THR A 5 -1.51 14.73 5.04
C THR A 5 -1.60 13.92 3.75
N ILE A 6 -0.44 13.62 3.15
CA ILE A 6 -0.35 12.80 1.93
C ILE A 6 -0.97 11.43 2.15
N VAL A 7 -0.58 10.73 3.23
CA VAL A 7 -1.15 9.42 3.54
C VAL A 7 -2.65 9.51 3.80
N LEU A 8 -3.13 10.54 4.49
CA LEU A 8 -4.56 10.72 4.73
C LEU A 8 -5.34 10.90 3.42
N GLU A 9 -4.83 11.71 2.50
CA GLU A 9 -5.43 11.91 1.18
C GLU A 9 -5.46 10.60 0.37
N LEU A 10 -4.36 9.83 0.39
CA LEU A 10 -4.28 8.52 -0.26
C LEU A 10 -5.27 7.51 0.32
N LEU A 11 -5.42 7.48 1.65
CA LEU A 11 -6.42 6.63 2.30
C LEU A 11 -7.84 7.07 1.96
N GLN A 12 -8.10 8.38 1.90
CA GLN A 12 -9.42 8.92 1.53
C GLN A 12 -9.80 8.62 0.07
N GLN A 13 -8.84 8.50 -0.83
CA GLN A 13 -9.09 8.03 -2.20
C GLN A 13 -9.57 6.57 -2.24
N GLN A 14 -9.27 5.77 -1.21
CA GLN A 14 -9.73 4.39 -1.06
C GLN A 14 -10.84 4.32 0.00
N THR A 15 -12.05 4.76 -0.37
CA THR A 15 -13.20 4.89 0.54
C THR A 15 -13.46 3.62 1.36
N GLU A 16 -13.37 2.44 0.76
CA GLU A 16 -13.61 1.15 1.44
C GLU A 16 -12.59 0.89 2.55
N LEU A 17 -11.31 1.07 2.25
CA LEU A 17 -10.21 0.90 3.19
C LEU A 17 -10.29 1.94 4.32
N HIS A 18 -10.57 3.20 3.98
CA HIS A 18 -10.75 4.27 4.98
C HIS A 18 -11.90 3.97 5.94
N GLU A 19 -13.06 3.54 5.43
CA GLU A 19 -14.22 3.18 6.25
C GLU A 19 -13.97 1.94 7.11
N GLN A 20 -13.26 0.94 6.58
CA GLN A 20 -12.85 -0.23 7.36
C GLN A 20 -11.94 0.17 8.53
N LEU A 21 -10.88 0.93 8.26
CA LEU A 21 -9.95 1.40 9.29
C LEU A 21 -10.63 2.28 10.35
N ARG A 22 -11.64 3.05 9.94
CA ARG A 22 -12.46 3.86 10.85
C ARG A 22 -13.33 2.99 11.75
N LYS A 23 -14.02 1.99 11.18
CA LYS A 23 -14.84 1.02 11.94
C LYS A 23 -14.00 0.24 12.95
N GLU A 24 -12.79 -0.16 12.57
CA GLU A 24 -11.84 -0.87 13.42
C GLU A 24 -11.15 0.04 14.46
N ARG A 25 -11.40 1.37 14.43
CA ARG A 25 -10.68 2.38 15.25
C ARG A 25 -9.16 2.35 15.09
N ARG A 26 -8.68 1.82 13.96
CA ARG A 26 -7.24 1.68 13.64
C ARG A 26 -6.72 2.80 12.76
N LEU A 27 -7.61 3.65 12.22
CA LEU A 27 -7.26 4.75 11.31
C LEU A 27 -6.07 5.58 11.81
N LYS A 28 -6.07 6.01 13.07
CA LYS A 28 -4.97 6.82 13.63
C LYS A 28 -3.64 6.06 13.66
N ALA A 29 -3.66 4.81 14.14
CA ALA A 29 -2.45 3.99 14.25
C ALA A 29 -1.88 3.62 12.88
N VAL A 30 -2.75 3.32 11.91
CA VAL A 30 -2.36 3.08 10.52
C VAL A 30 -1.79 4.35 9.91
N LEU A 31 -2.46 5.50 10.05
CA LEU A 31 -1.96 6.78 9.57
C LEU A 31 -0.55 7.11 10.10
N GLU A 32 -0.29 6.88 11.39
CA GLU A 32 1.03 7.11 12.00
C GLU A 32 2.10 6.13 11.52
N THR A 33 1.72 4.89 11.21
CA THR A 33 2.64 3.86 10.70
C THR A 33 2.94 4.10 9.23
N SER A 34 1.91 4.29 8.41
CA SER A 34 2.01 4.61 7.00
C SER A 34 2.77 5.92 6.76
N ALA A 35 2.58 6.95 7.59
CA ALA A 35 3.35 8.19 7.48
C ALA A 35 4.84 8.01 7.77
N ARG A 36 5.20 7.04 8.64
CA ARG A 36 6.61 6.67 8.88
C ARG A 36 7.16 5.89 7.68
N GLN A 37 6.42 4.90 7.19
CA GLN A 37 6.82 4.13 6.00
C GLN A 37 7.04 5.04 4.78
N LEU A 38 6.13 5.98 4.52
CA LEU A 38 6.27 6.95 3.43
C LEU A 38 7.51 7.83 3.61
N ARG A 39 7.77 8.29 4.85
CA ARG A 39 8.98 9.07 5.16
C ARG A 39 10.25 8.26 4.88
N ASP A 40 10.30 7.02 5.34
CA ASP A 40 11.49 6.18 5.25
C ASP A 40 11.77 5.78 3.80
N SER A 41 10.72 5.47 3.01
CA SER A 41 10.84 5.27 1.56
C SER A 41 11.30 6.55 0.86
N HIS A 42 10.72 7.71 1.16
CA HIS A 42 11.15 8.99 0.58
C HIS A 42 12.62 9.29 0.86
N LEU A 43 13.10 9.10 2.11
CA LEU A 43 14.51 9.31 2.44
C LEU A 43 15.43 8.32 1.71
N SER A 44 15.01 7.07 1.58
CA SER A 44 15.76 6.05 0.84
C SER A 44 15.86 6.40 -0.65
N TRP A 45 14.78 6.88 -1.26
CA TRP A 45 14.79 7.35 -2.65
C TRP A 45 15.61 8.63 -2.82
N LEU A 46 15.55 9.54 -1.86
CA LEU A 46 16.34 10.78 -1.85
C LEU A 46 17.83 10.47 -1.86
N GLU A 47 18.28 9.57 -1.00
CA GLU A 47 19.68 9.11 -0.93
C GLU A 47 20.11 8.47 -2.25
N ARG A 48 19.35 7.49 -2.74
CA ARG A 48 19.63 6.79 -4.00
C ARG A 48 19.73 7.73 -5.20
N LEU A 49 18.80 8.68 -5.33
CA LEU A 49 18.79 9.64 -6.44
C LEU A 49 19.92 10.66 -6.33
N SER A 50 20.29 11.06 -5.12
CA SER A 50 21.41 11.98 -4.89
C SER A 50 22.75 11.33 -5.24
N GLU A 51 22.90 10.03 -4.97
CA GLU A 51 24.08 9.24 -5.37
C GLU A 51 24.14 9.02 -6.88
N GLN A 52 22.99 8.75 -7.52
CA GLN A 52 22.92 8.49 -8.96
C GLN A 52 23.12 9.76 -9.79
N ASN A 53 22.62 10.90 -9.33
CA ASN A 53 22.62 12.16 -10.07
C ASN A 53 23.12 13.33 -9.21
N PRO A 54 24.39 13.36 -8.80
CA PRO A 54 24.92 14.38 -7.89
C PRO A 54 24.95 15.80 -8.49
N GLN A 55 24.77 15.93 -9.81
CA GLN A 55 24.71 17.23 -10.51
C GLN A 55 23.30 17.80 -10.65
N SER A 56 22.28 17.01 -10.32
CA SER A 56 20.88 17.44 -10.41
C SER A 56 20.53 18.43 -9.29
N ASP A 57 19.53 19.26 -9.56
CA ASP A 57 19.00 20.18 -8.57
C ASP A 57 18.39 19.40 -7.38
N PRO A 58 18.79 19.68 -6.13
CA PRO A 58 18.22 19.03 -4.94
C PRO A 58 16.68 19.10 -4.88
N ALA A 59 16.07 20.17 -5.41
CA ALA A 59 14.61 20.26 -5.44
C ALA A 59 13.98 19.25 -6.43
N GLN A 60 14.61 19.01 -7.58
CA GLN A 60 14.17 17.99 -8.54
C GLN A 60 14.33 16.58 -7.96
N ILE A 61 15.47 16.30 -7.32
CA ILE A 61 15.71 15.02 -6.64
C ILE A 61 14.67 14.78 -5.54
N SER A 62 14.37 15.80 -4.73
CA SER A 62 13.34 15.68 -3.69
C SER A 62 11.94 15.46 -4.26
N SER A 63 11.57 16.10 -5.38
CA SER A 63 10.28 15.87 -6.03
C SER A 63 10.18 14.43 -6.54
N GLN A 64 11.20 13.98 -7.27
CA GLN A 64 11.25 12.65 -7.84
C GLN A 64 11.24 11.55 -6.76
N ALA A 65 12.00 11.75 -5.67
CA ALA A 65 12.00 10.83 -4.55
C ALA A 65 10.61 10.69 -3.91
N MET A 66 9.87 11.81 -3.78
CA MET A 66 8.52 11.79 -3.23
C MET A 66 7.55 11.05 -4.15
N GLU A 67 7.63 11.28 -5.46
CA GLU A 67 6.79 10.59 -6.45
C GLU A 67 7.00 9.07 -6.41
N LEU A 68 8.25 8.62 -6.34
CA LEU A 68 8.58 7.20 -6.22
C LEU A 68 8.09 6.59 -4.91
N ALA A 69 8.28 7.29 -3.79
CA ALA A 69 7.83 6.82 -2.48
C ALA A 69 6.30 6.72 -2.39
N VAL A 70 5.57 7.66 -3.00
CA VAL A 70 4.11 7.62 -3.08
C VAL A 70 3.63 6.46 -3.95
N ALA A 71 4.27 6.25 -5.11
CA ALA A 71 3.92 5.13 -6.00
C ALA A 71 4.16 3.77 -5.32
N GLU A 72 5.29 3.61 -4.63
CA GLU A 72 5.61 2.40 -3.85
C GLU A 72 4.60 2.19 -2.72
N PHE A 73 4.25 3.26 -2.00
CA PHE A 73 3.23 3.18 -0.95
C PHE A 73 1.85 2.81 -1.49
N GLN A 74 1.41 3.41 -2.60
CA GLN A 74 0.14 3.09 -3.25
C GLN A 74 0.09 1.62 -3.72
N ALA A 75 1.19 1.10 -4.27
CA ALA A 75 1.29 -0.30 -4.67
C ALA A 75 1.24 -1.27 -3.47
N SER A 76 1.63 -0.82 -2.28
CA SER A 76 1.56 -1.60 -1.04
C SER A 76 0.18 -1.59 -0.37
N LEU A 77 -0.70 -0.64 -0.75
CA LEU A 77 -2.06 -0.61 -0.23
C LEU A 77 -2.86 -1.75 -0.87
N PRO A 78 -3.66 -2.50 -0.10
CA PRO A 78 -4.52 -3.52 -0.66
C PRO A 78 -5.55 -2.82 -1.55
N SER A 79 -5.40 -2.97 -2.86
CA SER A 79 -6.38 -2.51 -3.84
C SER A 79 -7.67 -3.29 -3.57
N GLY A 80 -8.79 -2.62 -3.32
CA GLY A 80 -10.10 -3.26 -3.10
C GLY A 80 -10.60 -4.13 -4.27
N GLN A 81 -9.79 -4.34 -5.30
CA GLN A 81 -10.07 -5.21 -6.44
C GLN A 81 -9.61 -6.67 -6.21
N ASP A 82 -8.79 -6.95 -5.20
CA ASP A 82 -8.29 -8.31 -4.92
C ASP A 82 -9.24 -9.18 -4.08
N ALA A 83 -10.53 -8.81 -4.02
CA ALA A 83 -11.56 -9.61 -3.36
C ALA A 83 -12.32 -10.56 -4.30
N THR A 84 -12.04 -10.56 -5.60
CA THR A 84 -12.89 -11.29 -6.57
C THR A 84 -12.17 -11.94 -7.75
N GLU A 85 -10.90 -12.35 -7.62
CA GLU A 85 -10.29 -13.11 -8.72
C GLU A 85 -9.17 -14.07 -8.29
N ASP A 86 -9.38 -14.87 -7.24
CA ASP A 86 -8.65 -16.17 -7.14
C ASP A 86 -9.24 -17.21 -6.18
N LEU A 87 -10.56 -17.18 -5.97
CA LEU A 87 -11.29 -18.31 -5.38
C LEU A 87 -12.59 -18.51 -6.17
N SER A 88 -12.48 -19.10 -7.36
CA SER A 88 -13.66 -19.65 -8.03
C SER A 88 -14.33 -20.63 -7.07
N LEU A 89 -15.56 -20.29 -6.65
CA LEU A 89 -16.42 -21.09 -5.77
C LEU A 89 -16.54 -22.55 -6.26
N ASP A 90 -16.38 -22.76 -7.58
CA ASP A 90 -16.40 -24.06 -8.24
C ASP A 90 -15.18 -24.93 -7.87
N GLN A 91 -14.02 -24.32 -7.62
CA GLN A 91 -12.79 -25.02 -7.20
C GLN A 91 -12.85 -25.43 -5.72
N ALA A 92 -13.51 -24.64 -4.87
CA ALA A 92 -13.74 -24.99 -3.46
C ALA A 92 -14.76 -26.14 -3.32
N MET A 93 -15.77 -26.20 -4.18
CA MET A 93 -16.77 -27.29 -4.17
C MET A 93 -16.23 -28.62 -4.72
N ALA A 94 -15.23 -28.59 -5.61
CA ALA A 94 -14.56 -29.80 -6.08
C ALA A 94 -13.78 -30.55 -4.97
N SER A 95 -13.36 -29.81 -3.93
CA SER A 95 -12.56 -30.35 -2.81
C SER A 95 -13.41 -31.06 -1.74
N LEU A 96 -14.73 -31.01 -1.86
CA LEU A 96 -15.67 -31.60 -0.89
C LEU A 96 -16.35 -32.88 -1.39
N ARG A 97 -15.84 -33.53 -2.45
CA ARG A 97 -16.30 -34.88 -2.78
C ARG A 97 -15.91 -35.85 -1.65
N PRO A 98 -16.88 -36.49 -0.97
CA PRO A 98 -16.58 -37.43 0.09
C PRO A 98 -16.17 -38.75 -0.56
N VAL A 99 -14.89 -39.11 -0.49
CA VAL A 99 -14.48 -40.51 -0.64
C VAL A 99 -14.68 -41.19 0.71
N MET A 100 -15.95 -41.55 0.97
CA MET A 100 -16.25 -42.65 1.87
C MET A 100 -16.27 -43.94 1.04
N SER A 101 -15.42 -44.87 1.50
CA SER A 101 -15.62 -46.32 1.50
C SER A 101 -15.17 -47.19 0.31
N ARG A 102 -14.54 -48.30 0.76
CA ARG A 102 -14.25 -49.63 0.15
C ARG A 102 -12.91 -49.72 -0.56
N ASP A 103 -12.03 -50.65 -0.20
CA ASP A 103 -12.23 -52.00 0.38
C ASP A 103 -11.28 -52.27 1.56
#